data_AF-A0A9D6M6S2-F1
#
_entry.id   AF-A0A9D6M6S2-F1
#
_cell.length_a   1.000
_cell.length_b   1.000
_cell.length_c   1.000
_cell.angle_alpha   90.00
_cell.angle_beta   90.00
_cell.angle_gamma   90.00
#
_symmetry.space_group_name_H-M   'P 1'
#
loop_
_entity.id
_entity.type
_entity.pdbx_description
1 polymer ?
#
loop_
_entity_poly.entity_id
_entity_poly.type
_entity_poly.pdbx_seq_one_letter_code
_entity_poly.pdbx_strand_id
1 'polypeptide(L)'
;MRTKQDMWDIFHRYNISKKVAVVFLVLLAMMSVGGMIGFYNARQITKVSGGLYTDFLLRQVTLSSIEKEMLTTRQEIFLYAIVSDAASKEFLERSIAEHDENIKKLLQEHLQLEIQGKNEAERYTSFKNAWSDYLSISKEAITLSNKANTNQAISLLRGNGTTRFKNALDILQSLLAEEKAMAFSYYQKTGEFSKVITWMTISLNILAIIVSAKLWSVLTRSIVKPVEALEESAKRIASGNLGERASVLSNDE
;
A
#
# COMPACT_ATOMS: atom_id res chain seq x y z
N MET A 1 27.59 2.89 -38.52
CA MET A 1 27.20 1.66 -39.26
C MET A 1 28.24 0.54 -39.22
N ARG A 2 29.41 0.69 -38.55
CA ARG A 2 30.50 -0.32 -38.54
C ARG A 2 30.30 -1.51 -37.59
N THR A 3 29.41 -1.42 -36.60
CA THR A 3 29.25 -2.44 -35.54
C THR A 3 28.40 -3.67 -35.92
N LYS A 4 27.55 -3.59 -36.95
CA LYS A 4 26.71 -4.73 -37.38
C LYS A 4 27.51 -5.82 -38.12
N GLN A 5 28.57 -5.43 -38.82
CA GLN A 5 29.41 -6.34 -39.60
C GLN A 5 30.34 -7.14 -38.66
N ASP A 6 30.97 -6.46 -37.69
CA ASP A 6 31.89 -7.09 -36.72
C ASP A 6 31.20 -8.15 -35.83
N MET A 7 29.95 -7.92 -35.40
CA MET A 7 29.20 -8.94 -34.64
C MET A 7 28.90 -10.21 -35.44
N TRP A 8 28.73 -10.08 -36.76
CA TRP A 8 28.44 -11.19 -37.66
C TRP A 8 29.68 -12.07 -37.86
N ASP A 9 30.85 -11.47 -38.06
CA ASP A 9 32.11 -12.17 -38.26
C ASP A 9 32.59 -12.92 -37.00
N ILE A 10 32.29 -12.38 -35.81
CA ILE A 10 32.59 -13.04 -34.52
C ILE A 10 31.73 -14.29 -34.32
N PHE A 11 30.45 -14.25 -34.71
CA PHE A 11 29.53 -15.38 -34.51
C PHE A 11 29.78 -16.54 -35.48
N HIS A 12 30.44 -16.33 -36.62
CA HIS A 12 30.76 -17.39 -37.62
C HIS A 12 32.02 -18.19 -37.31
N ARG A 13 32.73 -17.84 -36.23
CA ARG A 13 33.97 -18.51 -35.81
C ARG A 13 33.79 -19.41 -34.59
N TYR A 14 32.59 -19.49 -34.03
CA TYR A 14 32.30 -20.25 -32.81
C TYR A 14 31.52 -21.52 -33.12
N ASN A 15 31.89 -22.65 -32.50
CA ASN A 15 31.13 -23.89 -32.62
C ASN A 15 29.67 -23.70 -32.19
N ILE A 16 28.76 -24.47 -32.79
CA ILE A 16 27.30 -24.39 -32.60
C ILE A 16 26.91 -24.37 -31.11
N SER A 17 27.55 -25.18 -30.26
CA SER A 17 27.28 -25.21 -28.81
C SER A 17 27.52 -23.87 -28.12
N LYS A 18 28.56 -23.12 -28.49
CA LYS A 18 28.84 -21.79 -27.91
C LYS A 18 27.82 -20.76 -28.37
N LYS A 19 27.35 -20.83 -29.62
CA LYS A 19 26.29 -19.95 -30.15
C LYS A 19 25.00 -20.11 -29.36
N VAL A 20 24.56 -21.36 -29.16
CA VAL A 20 23.36 -21.68 -28.38
C VAL A 20 23.52 -21.27 -26.92
N ALA A 21 24.67 -21.54 -26.31
CA ALA A 21 24.96 -21.16 -24.92
C ALA A 21 24.87 -19.65 -24.70
N VAL A 22 25.42 -18.83 -25.61
CA VAL A 22 25.32 -17.36 -25.52
C VAL A 22 23.86 -16.91 -25.56
N VAL A 23 23.05 -17.44 -26.49
CA VAL A 23 21.62 -17.06 -26.56
C VAL A 23 20.87 -17.46 -25.30
N PHE A 24 21.10 -18.68 -24.79
CA PHE A 24 20.50 -19.14 -23.53
C PHE A 24 20.91 -18.28 -22.34
N LEU A 25 22.19 -17.87 -22.25
CA LEU A 25 22.66 -16.97 -21.19
C LEU A 25 21.96 -15.61 -21.26
N VAL A 26 21.75 -15.05 -22.46
CA VAL A 26 20.99 -13.80 -22.60
C VAL A 26 19.53 -13.98 -22.14
N LEU A 27 18.88 -15.08 -22.52
CA LEU A 27 17.51 -15.36 -22.07
C LEU A 27 17.41 -15.52 -20.55
N LEU A 28 18.35 -16.24 -19.93
CA LEU A 28 18.42 -16.39 -18.47
C LEU A 28 18.67 -15.06 -17.75
N ALA A 29 19.55 -14.21 -18.29
CA ALA A 29 19.78 -12.87 -17.76
C ALA A 29 18.50 -12.02 -17.84
N MET A 30 17.79 -12.06 -18.97
CA MET A 30 16.51 -11.36 -19.14
C MET A 30 15.44 -11.85 -18.16
N MET A 31 15.31 -13.16 -17.98
CA MET A 31 14.39 -13.75 -17.01
C MET A 31 14.74 -13.34 -15.58
N SER A 32 16.02 -13.30 -15.24
CA SER A 32 16.50 -12.88 -13.92
C SER A 32 16.17 -11.41 -13.64
N VAL A 33 16.39 -10.52 -14.60
CA VAL A 33 16.04 -9.09 -14.49
C VAL A 33 14.53 -8.92 -14.35
N GLY A 34 13.73 -9.61 -15.18
CA GLY A 34 12.27 -9.58 -15.10
C GLY A 34 11.75 -10.07 -13.74
N GLY A 35 12.29 -11.18 -13.25
CA GLY A 35 11.97 -11.72 -11.93
C GLY A 35 12.32 -10.77 -10.79
N MET A 36 13.50 -10.13 -10.85
CA MET A 36 13.93 -9.15 -9.85
C MET A 36 13.00 -7.93 -9.79
N ILE A 37 12.58 -7.42 -10.95
CA ILE A 37 11.62 -6.30 -11.05
C ILE A 37 10.24 -6.73 -10.52
N GLY A 38 9.76 -7.90 -10.91
CA GLY A 38 8.49 -8.44 -10.41
C GLY A 38 8.50 -8.58 -8.89
N PHE A 39 9.59 -9.08 -8.32
CA PHE A 39 9.75 -9.23 -6.88
C PHE A 39 9.86 -7.88 -6.14
N TYR A 40 10.58 -6.91 -6.72
CA TYR A 40 10.64 -5.55 -6.22
C TYR A 40 9.25 -4.89 -6.21
N ASN A 41 8.48 -5.04 -7.28
CA ASN A 41 7.11 -4.53 -7.39
C ASN A 41 6.18 -5.17 -6.36
N ALA A 42 6.25 -6.49 -6.20
CA ALA A 42 5.46 -7.21 -5.20
C ALA A 42 5.75 -6.70 -3.78
N ARG A 43 7.05 -6.52 -3.43
CA ARG A 43 7.45 -5.96 -2.13
C ARG A 43 6.97 -4.53 -1.92
N GLN A 44 6.99 -3.69 -2.96
CA GLN A 44 6.47 -2.31 -2.88
C GLN A 44 4.97 -2.30 -2.62
N ILE A 45 4.20 -3.15 -3.32
CA ILE A 45 2.76 -3.30 -3.08
C ILE A 45 2.51 -3.72 -1.63
N THR A 46 3.21 -4.74 -1.12
CA THR A 46 3.06 -5.17 0.28
C THR A 46 3.39 -4.04 1.26
N LYS A 47 4.44 -3.25 1.01
CA LYS A 47 4.83 -2.13 1.89
C LYS A 47 3.77 -1.03 1.91
N VAL A 48 3.26 -0.65 0.73
CA VAL A 48 2.20 0.34 0.58
C VAL A 48 0.92 -0.13 1.23
N SER A 49 0.47 -1.35 0.92
CA SER A 49 -0.75 -1.92 1.47
C SER A 49 -0.65 -2.09 2.99
N GLY A 50 0.53 -2.48 3.48
CA GLY A 50 0.85 -2.52 4.90
C GLY A 50 0.67 -1.14 5.54
N GLY A 51 1.35 -0.11 5.04
CA GLY A 51 1.22 1.25 5.58
C GLY A 51 -0.21 1.81 5.50
N LEU A 52 -0.94 1.57 4.40
CA LEU A 52 -2.36 1.96 4.31
C LEU A 52 -3.22 1.31 5.40
N TYR A 53 -2.95 0.06 5.74
CA TYR A 53 -3.69 -0.67 6.78
C TYR A 53 -3.22 -0.28 8.19
N THR A 54 -1.94 -0.44 8.50
CA THR A 54 -1.40 -0.26 9.86
C THR A 54 -1.32 1.20 10.25
N ASP A 55 -0.93 2.07 9.32
CA ASP A 55 -0.64 3.45 9.66
C ASP A 55 -1.92 4.27 9.54
N PHE A 56 -2.69 4.14 8.46
CA PHE A 56 -3.83 5.04 8.25
C PHE A 56 -5.17 4.47 8.70
N LEU A 57 -5.49 3.23 8.34
CA LEU A 57 -6.79 2.65 8.68
C LEU A 57 -6.94 2.46 10.19
N LEU A 58 -5.94 1.88 10.86
CA LEU A 58 -6.01 1.69 12.32
C LEU A 58 -6.10 3.03 13.07
N ARG A 59 -5.30 4.04 12.68
CA ARG A 59 -5.39 5.39 13.29
C ARG A 59 -6.76 6.03 13.09
N GLN A 60 -7.36 5.87 11.91
CA GLN A 60 -8.72 6.35 11.66
C GLN A 60 -9.76 5.59 12.51
N VAL A 61 -9.63 4.26 12.63
CA VAL A 61 -10.54 3.43 13.44
C VAL A 61 -10.48 3.81 14.91
N THR A 62 -9.30 4.04 15.48
CA THR A 62 -9.18 4.44 16.89
C THR A 62 -9.83 5.79 17.16
N LEU A 63 -9.63 6.81 16.30
CA LEU A 63 -10.25 8.12 16.46
C LEU A 63 -11.78 8.06 16.27
N SER A 64 -12.28 7.32 15.28
CA SER A 64 -13.73 7.11 15.10
C SER A 64 -14.36 6.33 16.25
N SER A 65 -13.61 5.42 16.88
CA SER A 65 -14.07 4.73 18.09
C SER A 65 -14.19 5.70 19.26
N ILE A 66 -13.22 6.61 19.44
CA ILE A 66 -13.32 7.69 20.43
C ILE A 66 -14.56 8.56 20.20
N GLU A 67 -14.84 8.94 18.95
CA GLU A 67 -16.04 9.72 18.60
C GLU A 67 -17.33 8.99 19.03
N LYS A 68 -17.40 7.68 18.78
CA LYS A 68 -18.53 6.85 19.20
C LYS A 68 -18.68 6.80 20.71
N GLU A 69 -17.59 6.57 21.46
CA GLU A 69 -17.61 6.55 22.92
C GLU A 69 -18.05 7.92 23.48
N MET A 70 -17.60 9.03 22.90
CA MET A 70 -18.01 10.38 23.30
C MET A 70 -19.51 10.61 23.10
N LEU A 71 -20.04 10.23 21.94
CA LEU A 71 -21.47 10.37 21.63
C LEU A 71 -22.33 9.52 22.56
N THR A 72 -21.89 8.30 22.84
CA THR A 72 -22.58 7.37 23.76
C THR A 72 -22.55 7.91 25.19
N THR A 73 -21.39 8.36 25.67
CA THR A 73 -21.24 9.03 26.98
C THR A 73 -22.21 10.21 27.10
N ARG A 74 -22.28 11.06 26.07
CA ARG A 74 -23.19 12.21 26.07
C ARG A 74 -24.65 11.75 26.17
N GLN A 75 -25.06 10.76 25.39
CA GLN A 75 -26.41 10.21 25.44
C GLN A 75 -26.75 9.69 26.84
N GLU A 76 -25.84 8.95 27.47
CA GLU A 76 -26.04 8.39 28.81
C GLU A 76 -26.08 9.45 29.90
N ILE A 77 -25.30 10.52 29.79
CA ILE A 77 -25.37 11.67 30.72
C ILE A 77 -26.75 12.34 30.65
N PHE A 78 -27.29 12.51 29.44
CA PHE A 78 -28.67 13.02 29.28
C PHE A 78 -29.70 12.06 29.84
N LEU A 79 -29.54 10.75 29.63
CA LEU A 79 -30.43 9.73 30.19
C LEU A 79 -30.37 9.73 31.72
N TYR A 80 -29.18 9.82 32.32
CA TYR A 80 -28.95 9.91 33.77
C TYR A 80 -29.70 11.11 34.37
N ALA A 81 -29.74 12.24 33.66
CA ALA A 81 -30.46 13.42 34.11
C ALA A 81 -31.98 13.22 34.17
N ILE A 82 -32.53 12.30 33.37
CA ILE A 82 -33.97 12.08 33.18
C ILE A 82 -34.49 10.92 34.05
N VAL A 83 -33.73 9.84 34.18
CA VAL A 83 -34.16 8.66 34.96
C VAL A 83 -34.24 8.97 36.45
N SER A 84 -35.19 8.32 37.13
CA SER A 84 -35.47 8.56 38.55
C SER A 84 -35.12 7.38 39.46
N ASP A 85 -35.06 6.16 38.92
CA ASP A 85 -34.76 4.97 39.70
C ASP A 85 -33.26 4.81 39.97
N ALA A 86 -32.93 4.34 41.18
CA ALA A 86 -31.55 4.19 41.63
C ALA A 86 -30.77 3.16 40.82
N ALA A 87 -31.42 2.08 40.38
CA ALA A 87 -30.78 1.00 39.63
C ALA A 87 -30.26 1.48 38.26
N SER A 88 -31.08 2.23 37.51
CA SER A 88 -30.68 2.81 36.22
C SER A 88 -29.60 3.86 36.40
N LYS A 89 -29.66 4.69 37.45
CA LYS A 89 -28.60 5.66 37.75
C LYS A 89 -27.27 4.98 38.05
N GLU A 90 -27.27 3.96 38.88
CA GLU A 90 -26.04 3.21 39.21
C GLU A 90 -25.44 2.52 37.98
N PHE A 91 -26.29 1.94 37.12
CA PHE A 91 -25.86 1.37 35.84
C PHE A 91 -25.21 2.42 34.93
N LEU A 92 -25.87 3.57 34.75
CA LEU A 92 -25.37 4.65 33.89
C LEU A 92 -24.10 5.28 34.43
N GLU A 93 -23.94 5.40 35.75
CA GLU A 93 -22.71 5.90 36.36
C GLU A 93 -21.52 5.00 36.03
N ARG A 94 -21.72 3.68 36.12
CA ARG A 94 -20.71 2.69 35.72
C ARG A 94 -20.41 2.73 34.22
N SER A 95 -21.45 2.79 33.39
CA SER A 95 -21.31 2.84 31.92
C SER A 95 -20.56 4.09 31.45
N ILE A 96 -20.90 5.26 32.00
CA ILE A 96 -20.21 6.53 31.71
C ILE A 96 -18.73 6.46 32.08
N ALA A 97 -18.40 5.87 33.23
CA ALA A 97 -17.01 5.69 33.65
C ALA A 97 -16.25 4.73 32.73
N GLU A 98 -16.88 3.62 32.31
CA GLU A 98 -16.30 2.66 31.36
C GLU A 98 -16.00 3.30 30.00
N HIS A 99 -16.93 4.12 29.48
CA HIS A 99 -16.71 4.86 28.24
C HIS A 99 -15.53 5.84 28.34
N ASP A 100 -15.37 6.55 29.46
CA ASP A 100 -14.22 7.44 29.67
C ASP A 100 -12.89 6.66 29.75
N GLU A 101 -12.88 5.49 30.38
CA GLU A 101 -11.71 4.60 30.38
C GLU A 101 -11.38 4.09 28.98
N ASN A 102 -12.40 3.69 28.20
CA ASN A 102 -12.24 3.26 26.81
C ASN A 102 -11.67 4.38 25.94
N ILE A 103 -12.14 5.62 26.10
CA ILE A 103 -11.58 6.79 25.40
C ILE A 103 -10.10 6.95 25.72
N LYS A 104 -9.70 6.86 27.00
CA LYS A 104 -8.29 6.96 27.40
C LYS A 104 -7.44 5.85 26.79
N LYS A 105 -7.95 4.62 26.77
CA LYS A 105 -7.27 3.46 26.19
C LYS A 105 -7.11 3.60 24.67
N LEU A 106 -8.20 3.92 23.96
CA LEU A 106 -8.19 4.15 22.52
C LEU A 106 -7.23 5.28 22.13
N LEU A 107 -7.18 6.34 22.95
CA LEU A 107 -6.25 7.45 22.74
C LEU A 107 -4.80 7.02 22.96
N GLN A 108 -4.50 6.16 23.94
CA GLN A 108 -3.16 5.59 24.11
C GLN A 108 -2.78 4.67 22.95
N GLU A 109 -3.70 3.82 22.49
CA GLU A 109 -3.49 2.94 21.33
C GLU A 109 -3.21 3.77 20.07
N HIS A 110 -3.98 4.85 19.86
CA HIS A 110 -3.75 5.77 18.75
C HIS A 110 -2.35 6.39 18.78
N LEU A 111 -1.92 6.90 19.93
CA LEU A 111 -0.60 7.52 20.11
C LEU A 111 0.57 6.53 19.92
N GLN A 112 0.35 5.22 20.05
CA GLN A 112 1.37 4.19 19.77
C GLN A 112 1.52 3.91 18.26
N LEU A 113 0.47 4.16 17.47
CA LEU A 113 0.46 3.99 16.02
C LEU A 113 0.99 5.22 15.28
N GLU A 114 1.26 6.30 16.00
CA GLU A 114 1.57 7.61 15.45
C GLU A 114 3.07 7.82 15.25
N ILE A 115 3.44 8.40 14.10
CA ILE A 115 4.82 8.74 13.77
C ILE A 115 5.07 10.15 14.30
N GLN A 116 5.55 10.25 15.54
CA GLN A 116 5.72 11.49 16.31
C GLN A 116 6.05 12.76 15.47
N GLY A 117 5.04 13.63 15.28
CA GLY A 117 5.22 15.01 14.84
C GLY A 117 5.34 16.00 16.01
N LYS A 118 6.08 17.11 15.82
CA LYS A 118 6.29 18.14 16.87
C LYS A 118 5.01 18.87 17.31
N ASN A 119 3.94 18.88 16.50
CA ASN A 119 2.70 19.62 16.77
C ASN A 119 1.51 18.70 17.16
N GLU A 120 1.69 17.38 17.15
CA GLU A 120 0.63 16.41 17.45
C GLU A 120 0.36 16.31 18.95
N ALA A 121 1.41 16.25 19.77
CA ALA A 121 1.29 16.15 21.22
C ALA A 121 0.45 17.29 21.83
N GLU A 122 0.54 18.49 21.28
CA GLU A 122 -0.24 19.66 21.71
C GLU A 122 -1.73 19.51 21.37
N ARG A 123 -2.07 18.96 20.20
CA ARG A 123 -3.46 18.76 19.77
C ARG A 123 -4.16 17.66 20.56
N TYR A 124 -3.50 16.54 20.85
CA TYR A 124 -4.07 15.51 21.73
C TYR A 124 -4.21 15.99 23.16
N THR A 125 -3.28 16.82 23.63
CA THR A 125 -3.42 17.49 24.94
C THR A 125 -4.64 18.42 24.93
N SER A 126 -4.85 19.17 23.84
CA SER A 126 -6.02 20.03 23.68
C SER A 126 -7.33 19.23 23.68
N PHE A 127 -7.36 18.08 23.00
CA PHE A 127 -8.50 17.16 23.04
C PHE A 127 -8.77 16.65 24.47
N LYS A 128 -7.74 16.13 25.17
CA LYS A 128 -7.85 15.64 26.55
C LYS A 128 -8.43 16.71 27.48
N ASN A 129 -7.94 17.95 27.36
CA ASN A 129 -8.41 19.07 28.17
C ASN A 129 -9.88 19.38 27.86
N ALA A 130 -10.24 19.52 26.58
CA ALA A 130 -11.63 19.79 26.18
C ALA A 130 -12.60 18.68 26.61
N TRP A 131 -12.17 17.41 26.54
CA TRP A 131 -12.96 16.28 27.02
C TRP A 131 -13.13 16.31 28.54
N SER A 132 -12.06 16.56 29.29
CA SER A 132 -12.11 16.74 30.75
C SER A 132 -13.03 17.89 31.15
N ASP A 133 -13.01 19.00 30.41
CA ASP A 133 -13.89 20.14 30.66
C ASP A 133 -15.36 19.79 30.47
N TYR A 134 -15.68 18.95 29.48
CA TYR A 134 -17.02 18.41 29.27
C TYR A 134 -17.45 17.44 30.38
N LEU A 135 -16.57 16.56 30.84
CA LEU A 135 -16.88 15.65 31.94
C LEU A 135 -17.12 16.41 33.26
N SER A 136 -16.37 17.48 33.49
CA SER A 136 -16.54 18.35 34.66
C SER A 136 -17.95 18.95 34.74
N ILE A 137 -18.43 19.57 33.65
CA ILE A 137 -19.80 20.13 33.61
C ILE A 137 -20.87 19.05 33.67
N SER A 138 -20.59 17.85 33.15
CA SER A 138 -21.50 16.71 33.19
C SER A 138 -21.65 16.17 34.61
N LYS A 139 -20.58 16.17 35.40
CA LYS A 139 -20.60 15.81 36.82
C LYS A 139 -21.45 16.78 37.66
N GLU A 140 -21.41 18.07 37.34
CA GLU A 140 -22.29 19.07 37.94
C GLU A 140 -23.78 18.78 37.63
N ALA A 141 -24.08 18.43 36.37
CA ALA A 141 -25.44 18.05 35.96
C ALA A 141 -25.94 16.76 36.65
N ILE A 142 -25.07 15.74 36.77
CA ILE A 142 -25.35 14.52 37.53
C ILE A 142 -25.66 14.84 38.99
N THR A 143 -24.88 15.72 39.61
CA THR A 143 -25.10 16.17 40.99
C THR A 143 -26.45 16.88 41.15
N LEU A 144 -26.86 17.72 40.18
CA LEU A 144 -28.17 18.36 40.16
C LEU A 144 -29.31 17.33 40.01
N SER A 145 -29.15 16.35 39.10
CA SER A 145 -30.11 15.24 38.93
C SER A 145 -30.29 14.44 40.22
N ASN A 146 -29.22 14.17 40.97
CA ASN A 146 -29.29 13.44 42.24
C ASN A 146 -29.97 14.22 43.37
N LYS A 147 -30.06 15.55 43.25
CA LYS A 147 -30.84 16.42 44.15
C LYS A 147 -32.28 16.65 43.66
N ALA A 148 -32.78 15.81 42.74
CA ALA A 148 -34.08 15.94 42.08
C ALA A 148 -34.28 17.25 41.29
N ASN A 149 -33.19 17.96 40.94
CA ASN A 149 -33.23 19.19 40.14
C ASN A 149 -33.05 18.90 38.63
N THR A 150 -33.84 17.97 38.09
CA THR A 150 -33.74 17.50 36.69
C THR A 150 -33.79 18.64 35.65
N ASN A 151 -34.69 19.61 35.83
CA ASN A 151 -34.81 20.74 34.89
C ASN A 151 -33.52 21.59 34.83
N GLN A 152 -32.87 21.81 35.98
CA GLN A 152 -31.60 22.54 36.03
C GLN A 152 -30.47 21.72 35.43
N ALA A 153 -30.42 20.41 35.71
CA ALA A 153 -29.44 19.50 35.11
C ALA A 153 -29.55 19.51 33.57
N ILE A 154 -30.76 19.37 33.02
CA ILE A 154 -30.99 19.39 31.57
C ILE A 154 -30.64 20.76 30.97
N SER A 155 -30.97 21.86 31.65
CA SER A 155 -30.62 23.21 31.20
C SER A 155 -29.10 23.40 31.12
N LEU A 156 -28.37 22.94 32.15
CA LEU A 156 -26.90 22.97 32.18
C LEU A 156 -26.28 22.17 31.04
N LEU A 157 -26.80 20.96 30.78
CA LEU A 157 -26.33 20.10 29.69
C LEU A 157 -26.63 20.70 28.31
N ARG A 158 -27.81 21.31 28.13
CA ARG A 158 -28.20 21.94 26.84
C ARG A 158 -27.41 23.21 26.54
N GLY A 159 -27.08 24.00 27.56
CA GLY A 159 -26.26 25.21 27.44
C GLY A 159 -24.77 24.88 27.45
N ASN A 160 -24.14 25.05 28.63
CA ASN A 160 -22.69 24.88 28.80
C ASN A 160 -22.20 23.49 28.40
N GLY A 161 -22.96 22.44 28.71
CA GLY A 161 -22.63 21.07 28.31
C GLY A 161 -22.48 20.90 26.80
N THR A 162 -23.42 21.44 26.01
CA THR A 162 -23.36 21.41 24.56
C THR A 162 -22.14 22.13 24.02
N THR A 163 -21.83 23.32 24.54
CA THR A 163 -20.66 24.10 24.10
C THR A 163 -19.36 23.36 24.35
N ARG A 164 -19.18 22.80 25.56
CA ARG A 164 -17.95 22.06 25.91
C ARG A 164 -17.82 20.76 25.13
N PHE A 165 -18.91 20.02 24.97
CA PHE A 165 -18.91 18.83 24.13
C PHE A 165 -18.57 19.14 22.68
N LYS A 166 -19.18 20.20 22.12
CA LYS A 166 -18.91 20.62 20.74
C LYS A 166 -17.45 20.99 20.56
N ASN A 167 -16.84 21.69 21.51
CA ASN A 167 -15.41 21.98 21.47
C ASN A 167 -14.56 20.70 21.42
N ALA A 168 -14.83 19.73 22.29
CA ALA A 168 -14.11 18.44 22.28
C ALA A 168 -14.31 17.68 20.96
N LEU A 169 -15.55 17.65 20.45
CA LEU A 169 -15.88 16.97 19.19
C LEU A 169 -15.23 17.66 17.98
N ASP A 170 -15.24 18.99 17.91
CA ASP A 170 -14.64 19.75 16.82
C ASP A 170 -13.10 19.52 16.77
N ILE A 171 -12.44 19.44 17.92
CA ILE A 171 -11.01 19.08 18.01
C ILE A 171 -10.78 17.66 17.49
N LEU A 172 -11.58 16.68 17.92
CA LEU A 172 -11.48 15.29 17.45
C LEU A 172 -11.72 15.19 15.93
N GLN A 173 -12.70 15.92 15.40
CA GLN A 173 -12.99 15.96 13.97
C GLN A 173 -11.86 16.59 13.17
N SER A 174 -11.16 17.59 13.73
CA SER A 174 -9.94 18.13 13.12
C SER A 174 -8.84 17.06 13.02
N LEU A 175 -8.63 16.26 14.07
CA LEU A 175 -7.66 15.16 14.07
C LEU A 175 -8.03 14.09 13.01
N LEU A 176 -9.30 13.71 12.93
CA LEU A 176 -9.81 12.79 11.91
C LEU A 176 -9.59 13.32 10.47
N ALA A 177 -9.83 14.61 10.25
CA ALA A 177 -9.62 15.24 8.95
C ALA A 177 -8.14 15.27 8.55
N GLU A 178 -7.25 15.51 9.50
CA GLU A 178 -5.80 15.48 9.29
C GLU A 178 -5.31 14.08 8.93
N GLU A 179 -5.71 13.05 9.67
CA GLU A 179 -5.39 11.66 9.34
C GLU A 179 -5.87 11.28 7.93
N LYS A 180 -7.09 11.67 7.57
CA LYS A 180 -7.63 11.44 6.23
C LYS A 180 -6.82 12.16 5.15
N ALA A 181 -6.39 13.40 5.41
CA ALA A 181 -5.56 14.16 4.48
C ALA A 181 -4.15 13.55 4.32
N MET A 182 -3.55 13.06 5.41
CA MET A 182 -2.27 12.35 5.37
C MET A 182 -2.37 11.05 4.59
N ALA A 183 -3.42 10.24 4.82
CA ALA A 183 -3.70 9.01 4.07
C ALA A 183 -3.85 9.29 2.57
N PHE A 184 -4.59 10.34 2.21
CA PHE A 184 -4.79 10.74 0.82
C PHE A 184 -3.49 11.23 0.17
N SER A 185 -2.65 11.99 0.88
CA SER A 185 -1.33 12.42 0.39
C SER A 185 -0.41 11.22 0.15
N TYR A 186 -0.40 10.25 1.07
CA TYR A 186 0.37 9.02 0.95
C TYR A 186 -0.08 8.18 -0.26
N TYR A 187 -1.39 8.05 -0.46
CA TYR A 187 -1.97 7.38 -1.62
C TYR A 187 -1.55 8.06 -2.93
N GLN A 188 -1.65 9.38 -3.03
CA GLN A 188 -1.25 10.12 -4.23
C GLN A 188 0.23 9.94 -4.57
N LYS A 189 1.12 10.05 -3.58
CA LYS A 189 2.56 9.81 -3.77
C LYS A 189 2.80 8.40 -4.32
N THR A 190 2.09 7.41 -3.79
CA THR A 190 2.20 6.03 -4.25
C THR A 190 1.64 5.81 -5.67
N GLY A 191 0.55 6.50 -6.01
CA GLY A 191 -0.03 6.46 -7.35
C GLY A 191 0.94 6.95 -8.43
N GLU A 192 1.69 8.03 -8.15
CA GLU A 192 2.72 8.53 -9.06
C GLU A 192 3.89 7.54 -9.23
N PHE A 193 4.36 6.91 -8.14
CA PHE A 193 5.36 5.83 -8.24
C PHE A 193 4.86 4.64 -9.06
N SER A 194 3.58 4.29 -8.92
CA SER A 194 2.97 3.17 -9.66
C SER A 194 2.95 3.41 -11.17
N LYS A 195 2.72 4.66 -11.62
CA LYS A 195 2.78 5.02 -13.05
C LYS A 195 4.18 4.85 -13.61
N VAL A 196 5.21 5.33 -12.90
CA VAL A 196 6.62 5.20 -13.33
C VAL A 196 7.01 3.72 -13.44
N ILE A 197 6.67 2.92 -12.43
CA ILE A 197 6.93 1.47 -12.43
C ILE A 197 6.22 0.77 -13.59
N THR A 198 4.98 1.14 -13.87
CA THR A 198 4.19 0.57 -14.97
C THR A 198 4.84 0.85 -16.32
N TRP A 199 5.19 2.11 -16.59
CA TRP A 199 5.84 2.49 -17.85
C TRP A 199 7.23 1.88 -18.01
N MET A 200 8.00 1.77 -16.92
CA MET A 200 9.29 1.10 -16.93
C MET A 200 9.15 -0.39 -17.27
N THR A 201 8.17 -1.06 -16.66
CA THR A 201 7.88 -2.48 -16.89
C THR A 201 7.45 -2.74 -18.34
N ILE A 202 6.54 -1.91 -18.87
CA ILE A 202 6.11 -1.98 -20.28
C ILE A 202 7.30 -1.78 -21.22
N SER A 203 8.11 -0.76 -20.99
CA SER A 203 9.28 -0.45 -21.83
C SER A 203 10.29 -1.58 -21.85
N LEU A 204 10.58 -2.18 -20.69
CA LEU A 204 11.48 -3.32 -20.60
C LEU A 204 10.93 -4.56 -21.30
N ASN A 205 9.61 -4.79 -21.21
CA ASN A 205 8.95 -5.91 -21.87
C ASN A 205 9.04 -5.77 -23.40
N ILE A 206 8.78 -4.58 -23.93
CA ILE A 206 8.95 -4.29 -25.37
C ILE A 206 10.40 -4.52 -25.80
N LEU A 207 11.38 -4.05 -25.01
CA LEU A 207 12.79 -4.28 -25.28
C LEU A 207 13.13 -5.78 -25.29
N ALA A 208 12.59 -6.55 -24.35
CA ALA A 208 12.77 -7.99 -24.28
C ALA A 208 12.23 -8.71 -25.53
N ILE A 209 11.05 -8.30 -26.03
CA ILE A 209 10.47 -8.84 -27.27
C ILE A 209 11.39 -8.54 -28.46
N ILE A 210 11.88 -7.30 -28.59
CA ILE A 210 12.78 -6.90 -29.67
C ILE A 210 14.08 -7.70 -29.65
N VAL A 211 14.69 -7.87 -28.47
CA VAL A 211 15.92 -8.65 -28.29
C VAL A 211 15.67 -10.12 -28.65
N SER A 212 14.57 -10.70 -28.18
CA SER A 212 14.19 -12.09 -28.48
C SER A 212 13.99 -12.32 -29.98
N ALA A 213 13.30 -11.40 -30.67
CA ALA A 213 13.13 -11.46 -32.12
C ALA A 213 14.46 -11.36 -32.88
N LYS A 214 15.40 -10.55 -32.37
CA LYS A 214 16.74 -10.43 -32.95
C LYS A 214 17.57 -11.70 -32.74
N LEU A 215 17.54 -12.30 -31.54
CA LEU A 215 18.21 -13.57 -31.25
C LEU A 215 17.64 -14.72 -32.09
N TRP A 216 16.31 -14.77 -32.24
CA TRP A 216 15.64 -15.71 -33.14
C TRP A 216 16.16 -15.60 -34.58
N SER A 217 16.24 -14.37 -35.11
CA SER A 217 16.76 -14.12 -36.46
C SER A 217 18.23 -14.53 -36.61
N VAL A 218 19.06 -14.27 -35.61
CA VAL A 218 20.48 -14.67 -35.59
C VAL A 218 20.62 -16.19 -35.59
N LEU A 219 19.89 -16.91 -34.73
CA LEU A 219 19.92 -18.38 -34.66
C LEU A 219 19.41 -19.02 -35.95
N THR A 220 18.31 -18.50 -36.50
CA THR A 220 17.74 -19.00 -37.76
C THR A 220 18.76 -18.91 -38.90
N ARG A 221 19.48 -17.79 -38.99
CA ARG A 221 20.45 -17.59 -40.09
C ARG A 221 21.79 -18.29 -39.87
N SER A 222 22.25 -18.41 -38.62
CA SER A 222 23.59 -18.94 -38.30
C SER A 222 23.62 -20.45 -38.03
N ILE A 223 22.47 -21.06 -37.71
CA ILE A 223 22.38 -22.50 -37.40
C ILE A 223 21.36 -23.17 -38.31
N VAL A 224 20.11 -22.73 -38.29
CA VAL A 224 19.01 -23.43 -38.98
C VAL A 224 19.26 -23.51 -40.48
N LYS A 225 19.52 -22.37 -41.14
CA LYS A 225 19.76 -22.34 -42.59
C LYS A 225 20.98 -23.15 -43.06
N PRO A 226 22.18 -23.05 -42.43
CA PRO A 226 23.31 -23.91 -42.80
C PRO A 226 23.02 -25.41 -42.61
N VAL A 227 22.34 -25.79 -41.54
CA VAL A 227 21.96 -27.19 -41.29
C VAL A 227 20.98 -27.70 -42.35
N GLU A 228 19.96 -26.91 -42.71
CA GLU A 228 19.02 -27.24 -43.80
C GLU A 228 19.76 -27.42 -45.15
N ALA A 229 20.73 -26.55 -45.45
CA ALA A 229 21.53 -26.65 -46.68
C ALA A 229 22.43 -27.89 -46.72
N LEU A 230 23.00 -28.28 -45.58
CA LEU A 230 23.76 -29.52 -45.45
C LEU A 230 22.86 -30.75 -45.60
N GLU A 231 21.66 -30.73 -45.00
CA GLU A 231 20.67 -31.80 -45.16
C GLU A 231 20.25 -31.96 -46.62
N GLU A 232 19.97 -30.85 -47.31
CA GLU A 232 19.61 -30.88 -48.74
C GLU A 232 20.76 -31.42 -49.60
N SER A 233 21.99 -30.99 -49.32
CA SER A 233 23.19 -31.49 -50.01
C SER A 233 23.39 -32.99 -49.81
N ALA A 234 23.22 -33.48 -48.56
CA ALA A 234 23.30 -34.90 -48.24
C ALA A 234 22.23 -35.72 -48.97
N LYS A 235 20.99 -35.22 -49.05
CA LYS A 235 19.91 -35.86 -49.83
C LYS A 235 20.24 -35.97 -51.32
N ARG A 236 20.84 -34.93 -51.91
CA ARG A 236 21.25 -34.91 -53.34
C ARG A 236 22.41 -35.85 -53.64
N ILE A 237 23.36 -35.99 -52.71
CA ILE A 237 24.45 -36.98 -52.81
C ILE A 237 23.87 -38.40 -52.71
N ALA A 238 22.97 -38.64 -51.76
CA ALA A 238 22.29 -39.92 -51.62
C ALA A 238 21.44 -40.32 -52.84
N SER A 239 20.94 -39.34 -53.61
CA SER A 239 20.23 -39.56 -54.87
C SER A 239 21.15 -39.69 -56.10
N GLY A 240 22.47 -39.82 -55.91
CA GLY A 240 23.42 -40.18 -56.96
C GLY A 240 24.03 -39.01 -57.75
N ASN A 241 23.85 -37.76 -57.31
CA ASN A 241 24.44 -36.58 -57.97
C ASN A 241 25.76 -36.16 -57.29
N LEU A 242 26.88 -36.75 -57.73
CA LEU A 242 28.22 -36.59 -57.12
C LEU A 242 29.05 -35.41 -57.70
N GLY A 243 28.48 -34.61 -58.60
CA GLY A 243 29.21 -33.61 -59.39
C GLY A 243 29.38 -32.23 -58.75
N GLU A 244 28.66 -31.91 -57.68
CA GLU A 244 28.71 -30.59 -57.03
C GLU A 244 29.40 -30.62 -55.67
N ARG A 245 30.27 -29.62 -55.43
CA ARG A 245 30.90 -29.40 -54.13
C ARG A 245 29.87 -28.82 -53.16
N ALA A 246 29.75 -29.43 -51.97
CA ALA A 246 28.97 -28.87 -50.88
C ALA A 246 29.42 -27.43 -50.60
N SER A 247 28.49 -26.48 -50.66
CA SER A 247 28.77 -25.08 -50.34
C SER A 247 28.94 -24.94 -48.84
N VAL A 248 30.20 -24.85 -48.39
CA VAL A 248 30.53 -24.60 -46.97
C VAL A 248 30.13 -23.16 -46.65
N LEU A 249 28.93 -22.99 -46.11
CA LEU A 249 28.37 -21.69 -45.72
C LEU A 249 28.84 -21.23 -44.32
N SER A 250 29.45 -22.11 -43.51
CA SER A 250 29.98 -21.75 -42.18
C SER A 250 31.08 -22.72 -41.69
N ASN A 251 32.05 -22.23 -40.91
CA ASN A 251 33.20 -22.99 -40.35
C ASN A 251 32.97 -23.34 -38.87
N ASP A 252 31.83 -23.94 -38.53
CA ASP A 252 31.37 -24.11 -37.14
C ASP A 252 31.45 -25.55 -36.56
N GLU A 253 32.21 -26.45 -37.17
CA GLU A 253 32.45 -27.80 -36.63
C GLU A 253 33.16 -27.78 -35.26
#